data_AF-G5IDF3-F1
#
_entry.id   AF-G5IDF3-F1
#
_cell.length_a   1.000
_cell.length_b   1.000
_cell.length_c   1.000
_cell.angle_alpha   90.00
_cell.angle_beta   90.00
_cell.angle_gamma   90.00
#
_symmetry.space_group_name_H-M   'P 1'
#
loop_
_entity.id
_entity.type
_entity.pdbx_description
1 polymer ?
#
loop_
_entity_poly.entity_id
_entity_poly.type
_entity_poly.pdbx_seq_one_letter_code
_entity_poly.pdbx_strand_id
1 'polypeptide(L)' 'MSYIAPAVQAKFETLSIDLKNQILEKNVQINNIYDLIQVLEEIVNEG' A
#
# COMPACT_ATOMS: atom_id res chain seq x y z
N MET A 1 -6.58 -6.17 9.19
CA MET A 1 -5.15 -6.50 9.24
C MET A 1 -4.63 -6.39 7.82
N SER A 2 -3.89 -5.34 7.50
CA SER A 2 -3.34 -5.21 6.14
C SER A 2 -2.25 -6.25 5.93
N TYR A 3 -2.29 -6.93 4.79
CA TYR A 3 -1.30 -7.93 4.41
C TYR A 3 -0.45 -7.37 3.28
N ILE A 4 0.87 -7.43 3.41
CA ILE A 4 1.80 -7.00 2.35
C ILE A 4 2.70 -8.18 2.03
N ALA A 5 2.65 -8.64 0.78
CA ALA A 5 3.49 -9.73 0.33
C ALA A 5 4.98 -9.33 0.37
N PRO A 6 5.89 -10.25 0.73
CA PRO A 6 7.32 -9.95 0.83
C PRO A 6 7.92 -9.44 -0.48
N ALA A 7 7.37 -9.84 -1.63
CA ALA A 7 7.79 -9.39 -2.95
C ALA A 7 7.58 -7.87 -3.17
N VAL A 8 6.58 -7.28 -2.52
CA VAL A 8 6.25 -5.85 -2.62
C VAL A 8 6.55 -5.09 -1.34
N GLN A 9 6.85 -5.80 -0.25
CA GLN A 9 7.24 -5.23 1.04
C GLN A 9 8.42 -4.27 0.89
N ALA A 10 9.45 -4.64 0.10
CA ALA A 10 10.57 -3.75 -0.17
C ALA A 10 10.14 -2.40 -0.78
N LYS A 11 9.18 -2.42 -1.70
CA LYS A 11 8.59 -1.21 -2.31
C LYS A 11 7.76 -0.45 -1.30
N PHE A 12 6.92 -1.15 -0.53
CA PHE A 12 6.09 -0.57 0.51
C PHE A 12 6.93 0.14 1.59
N GLU A 13 8.08 -0.42 1.97
CA GLU A 13 9.00 0.19 2.92
C GLU A 13 9.64 1.47 2.37
N THR A 14 9.87 1.56 1.05
CA THR A 14 10.37 2.78 0.40
C THR A 14 9.36 3.92 0.34
N LEU A 15 8.07 3.65 0.60
CA LEU A 15 7.04 4.69 0.62
C LEU A 15 7.19 5.59 1.85
N SER A 16 6.61 6.79 1.76
CA SER A 16 6.47 7.70 2.89
C SER A 16 5.60 7.09 4.00
N ILE A 17 5.86 7.50 5.25
CA ILE A 17 5.10 7.04 6.43
C ILE A 17 3.59 7.33 6.27
N ASP A 18 3.25 8.46 5.66
CA ASP A 18 1.88 8.87 5.39
C ASP A 18 1.12 7.85 4.53
N LEU A 19 1.68 7.47 3.38
CA LEU A 19 1.12 6.42 2.52
C LEU A 19 0.99 5.09 3.25
N LYS A 20 1.99 4.70 4.04
CA LYS A 20 1.92 3.47 4.84
C LYS A 20 0.76 3.51 5.83
N ASN A 21 0.56 4.63 6.53
CA ASN A 21 -0.55 4.80 7.46
C ASN A 21 -1.88 4.70 6.73
N GLN A 22 -2.05 5.39 5.61
CA GLN A 22 -3.27 5.32 4.80
C GLN A 22 -3.57 3.90 4.31
N ILE A 23 -2.55 3.16 3.86
CA ILE A 23 -2.67 1.75 3.46
C ILE A 23 -3.05 0.85 4.65
N LEU A 24 -2.48 1.11 5.84
CA LEU A 24 -2.80 0.39 7.06
C LEU A 24 -4.23 0.67 7.55
N GLU A 25 -4.68 1.92 7.45
CA GLU A 25 -6.04 2.35 7.81
C GLU A 25 -7.09 1.68 6.91
N LYS A 26 -6.83 1.59 5.60
CA LYS A 26 -7.73 0.94 4.63
C LYS A 26 -7.81 -0.59 4.74
N ASN A 27 -7.00 -1.24 5.56
CA ASN A 27 -7.04 -2.70 5.77
C ASN A 27 -6.90 -3.55 4.49
N VAL A 28 -6.08 -3.10 3.53
CA VAL A 28 -5.93 -3.75 2.21
C VAL A 28 -4.97 -4.95 2.22
N GLN A 29 -5.13 -5.84 1.23
CA GLN A 29 -4.29 -7.03 1.07
C GLN A 29 -3.46 -6.97 -0.22
N ILE A 30 -2.25 -6.47 -0.10
CA ILE A 30 -1.33 -6.29 -1.22
C ILE A 30 -0.54 -7.59 -1.44
N ASN A 31 -0.99 -8.39 -2.40
CA ASN A 31 -0.35 -9.66 -2.75
C ASN A 31 0.74 -9.52 -3.83
N ASN A 32 0.64 -8.47 -4.64
CA ASN A 32 1.43 -8.25 -5.83
C ASN A 32 1.49 -6.75 -6.15
N ILE A 33 2.35 -6.36 -7.09
CA ILE A 33 2.70 -4.95 -7.31
C ILE A 33 1.53 -4.15 -7.89
N TYR A 34 0.64 -4.79 -8.63
CA TYR A 34 -0.57 -4.16 -9.15
C TYR A 34 -1.51 -3.71 -8.04
N ASP A 35 -1.67 -4.53 -7.00
CA ASP A 35 -2.47 -4.20 -5.81
C ASP A 35 -1.89 -2.98 -5.09
N LEU A 36 -0.55 -2.92 -5.00
CA LEU A 36 0.15 -1.76 -4.42
C LEU A 36 -0.11 -0.50 -5.23
N ILE A 37 -0.02 -0.59 -6.57
CA ILE A 37 -0.25 0.54 -7.47
C ILE A 37 -1.70 1.01 -7.34
N GLN A 38 -2.67 0.10 -7.35
CA GLN A 38 -4.09 0.45 -7.28
C GLN A 38 -4.41 1.16 -5.96
N VAL A 39 -3.90 0.65 -4.83
CA VAL A 39 -4.13 1.27 -3.52
C VAL A 39 -3.44 2.64 -3.45
N LEU A 40 -2.22 2.77 -3.96
CA LEU A 40 -1.54 4.05 -4.04
C LEU A 40 -2.32 5.06 -4.89
N GLU A 41 -2.84 4.63 -6.03
CA GLU A 41 -3.63 5.46 -6.93
C GLU A 41 -4.95 5.89 -6.29
N GLU A 42 -5.59 5.00 -5.54
CA GLU A 42 -6.81 5.30 -4.79
C GLU A 42 -6.54 6.35 -3.69
N ILE A 43 -5.46 6.18 -2.92
CA ILE A 43 -5.05 7.14 -1.88
C ILE A 43 -4.70 8.51 -2.49
N VAL A 44 -3.99 8.53 -3.62
CA VAL A 44 -3.61 9.77 -4.31
C VAL A 44 -4.82 10.45 -4.97
N ASN A 45 -5.81 9.69 -5.45
CA ASN A 45 -7.01 10.26 -6.06
C ASN A 45 -8.05 10.74 -5.04
N GLU A 46 -8.05 10.20 -3.81
CA GLU A 46 -8.93 10.68 -2.73
C GLU A 46 -8.40 11.92 -2.00
N GLY A 47 -7.11 12.25 -2.16
CA GLY A 47 -6.46 13.44 -1.58
C GLY A 47 -6.40 14.65 -2.51
#